data_AF-A0A961QPQ4-F1
#
_entry.id   AF-A0A961QPQ4-F1
#
_cell.length_a   1.000
_cell.length_b   1.000
_cell.length_c   1.000
_cell.angle_alpha   90.00
_cell.angle_beta   90.00
_cell.angle_gamma   90.00
#
_symmetry.space_group_name_H-M   'P 1'
#
loop_
_entity.id
_entity.type
_entity.pdbx_description
1 polymer ?
#
loop_
_entity_poly.entity_id
_entity_poly.type
_entity_poly.pdbx_seq_one_letter_code
_entity_poly.pdbx_strand_id
1 'polypeptide(L)' 'FEVRELVVTGFVRPEDVSRQNEVTYDKIAGARIAYGGRGQITDVQQPRIGQQVADVLLPF' A
#
# COMPACT_ATOMS: atom_id res chain seq x y z
N PHE A 1 -6.22 -11.59 -15.94
CA PHE A 1 -5.51 -10.39 -16.41
C PHE A 1 -4.55 -9.95 -15.33
N GLU A 2 -3.28 -9.69 -15.66
CA GLU A 2 -2.28 -9.14 -14.73
C GLU A 2 -2.53 -7.64 -14.61
N VAL A 3 -2.96 -7.16 -13.45
CA VAL A 3 -3.15 -5.73 -13.20
C VAL A 3 -1.79 -5.14 -12.81
N ARG A 4 -1.30 -4.20 -13.61
CA ARG A 4 -0.08 -3.44 -13.34
C ARG A 4 -0.44 -2.12 -12.70
N GLU A 5 0.20 -1.80 -11.60
CA GLU A 5 0.03 -0.56 -10.85
C GLU A 5 1.36 0.21 -10.82
N LEU A 6 1.28 1.51 -11.11
CA LEU A 6 2.36 2.45 -10.95
C LEU A 6 1.92 3.49 -9.92
N VAL A 7 2.66 3.57 -8.82
CA VAL A 7 2.41 4.52 -7.74
C VAL A 7 3.56 5.49 -7.69
N VAL A 8 3.24 6.79 -7.74
CA VAL A 8 4.21 7.86 -7.55
C VAL A 8 3.84 8.59 -6.27
N THR A 9 4.83 8.78 -5.40
CA THR A 9 4.68 9.50 -4.13
C THR A 9 5.76 10.56 -4.00
N GLY A 10 5.47 11.65 -3.30
CA GLY A 10 6.41 12.75 -3.10
C GLY A 10 5.72 13.97 -2.50
N PHE A 11 6.47 15.06 -2.40
CA PHE A 11 5.96 16.35 -1.91
C PHE A 11 5.97 17.37 -3.03
N VAL A 12 4.86 18.10 -3.15
CA VAL A 12 4.65 19.15 -4.16
C VAL A 12 4.08 20.36 -3.46
N ARG A 13 4.50 21.56 -3.86
CA ARG A 13 3.92 22.80 -3.34
C ARG A 13 2.69 23.20 -4.18
N PRO A 14 1.68 23.85 -3.60
CA PRO A 14 0.47 24.20 -4.35
C PRO A 14 0.74 25.03 -5.61
N GLU A 15 1.72 25.93 -5.58
CA GLU A 15 2.12 26.77 -6.72
C GLU A 15 2.77 26.00 -7.88
N ASP A 16 3.22 24.76 -7.63
CA ASP A 16 3.86 23.90 -8.62
C ASP A 16 2.83 23.10 -9.44
N VAL A 17 1.56 23.06 -9.01
CA VAL A 17 0.44 22.39 -9.69
C VAL A 17 -0.16 23.32 -10.74
N SER A 18 -0.20 22.87 -12.00
CA SER A 18 -0.81 23.65 -13.08
C SER A 18 -2.33 23.77 -12.88
N ARG A 19 -2.96 24.74 -13.57
CA ARG A 19 -4.43 24.88 -13.57
C ARG A 19 -5.13 23.67 -14.22
N GLN A 20 -4.38 22.87 -14.95
CA GLN A 20 -4.81 21.63 -15.59
C GLN A 20 -4.56 20.41 -14.70
N ASN A 21 -4.15 20.61 -13.43
CA ASN A 21 -3.81 19.54 -12.49
C ASN A 21 -2.61 18.70 -12.96
N GLU A 22 -1.60 19.35 -13.52
CA GLU A 22 -0.35 18.72 -13.95
C GLU A 22 0.81 19.15 -13.06
N VAL A 23 1.71 18.21 -12.76
CA VAL A 23 2.94 18.45 -12.01
C VAL A 23 4.10 17.84 -12.79
N THR A 24 5.10 18.65 -13.11
CA THR A 24 6.31 18.17 -13.78
C THR A 24 7.25 17.49 -12.79
N TYR A 25 8.01 16.49 -13.26
CA TYR A 25 8.84 15.65 -12.39
C TYR A 25 9.88 16.42 -11.56
N ASP A 26 10.45 17.49 -12.12
CA ASP A 26 11.41 18.37 -11.46
C ASP A 26 10.83 19.10 -10.24
N LYS A 27 9.50 19.19 -10.14
CA LYS A 27 8.78 19.84 -9.04
C LYS A 27 8.32 18.88 -7.94
N ILE A 28 8.66 17.59 -8.05
CA ILE A 28 8.33 16.58 -7.04
C ILE A 28 9.55 16.32 -6.16
N ALA A 29 9.53 16.89 -4.96
CA ALA A 29 10.60 16.67 -3.99
C ALA A 29 10.51 15.25 -3.40
N GLY A 30 11.64 14.54 -3.39
CA GLY A 30 11.74 13.20 -2.82
C GLY A 30 10.86 12.18 -3.55
N ALA A 31 10.66 12.35 -4.86
CA ALA A 31 9.84 11.46 -5.68
C ALA A 31 10.27 10.00 -5.51
N ARG A 32 9.30 9.14 -5.16
CA ARG A 32 9.46 7.68 -5.12
C ARG A 32 8.47 7.05 -6.08
N ILE A 33 8.98 6.21 -6.95
CA ILE A 33 8.20 5.49 -7.95
C ILE A 33 8.22 4.01 -7.58
N ALA A 34 7.03 3.44 -7.37
CA ALA A 34 6.84 2.02 -7.20
C ALA A 34 6.07 1.47 -8.40
N TYR A 35 6.58 0.38 -8.96
CA TYR A 35 5.93 -0.36 -10.03
C TYR A 35 5.73 -1.79 -9.57
N GLY A 36 4.49 -2.27 -9.57
CA GLY A 36 4.14 -3.60 -9.08
C GLY A 36 2.85 -4.11 -9.68
N GLY A 37 2.66 -5.42 -9.66
CA GLY A 37 1.39 -6.04 -10.06
C GLY A 37 0.52 -6.32 -8.85
N ARG A 38 -0.74 -5.87 -8.86
CA ARG A 38 -1.76 -6.42 -7.94
C ARG A 38 -2.25 -7.74 -8.52
N GLY A 39 -1.54 -8.83 -8.24
CA GLY A 39 -2.19 -10.13 -8.11
C GLY A 39 -3.11 -10.10 -6.88
N GLN A 40 -4.17 -10.90 -6.86
CA GLN A 40 -4.97 -11.11 -5.63
C GLN A 40 -4.07 -11.66 -4.52
N ILE A 41 -3.40 -10.78 -3.79
CA ILE A 41 -2.98 -11.06 -2.43
C ILE A 41 -3.92 -10.17 -1.62
N THR A 42 -5.16 -10.64 -1.49
CA THR A 42 -5.83 -10.49 -0.22
C THR A 42 -4.89 -11.17 0.76
N ASP A 43 -3.95 -10.40 1.31
CA ASP A 43 -3.21 -10.79 2.48
C ASP A 43 -4.30 -10.90 3.54
N VAL A 44 -4.85 -12.09 3.66
CA VAL A 44 -5.60 -12.48 4.84
C VAL A 44 -4.51 -12.54 5.92
N GLN A 45 -4.11 -11.38 6.43
CA GLN A 45 -3.69 -11.28 7.83
C GLN A 45 -4.90 -11.66 8.66
N GLN A 46 -5.22 -12.95 8.68
CA GLN A 46 -5.71 -13.57 9.88
C GLN A 46 -4.44 -14.03 10.60
N PRO A 47 -3.91 -13.26 11.56
CA PRO A 47 -3.12 -13.88 12.61
C PRO A 47 -3.93 -15.09 13.10
N ARG A 48 -3.29 -16.26 13.18
CA ARG A 48 -3.90 -17.49 13.68
C ARG A 48 -4.42 -17.17 15.08
N ILE A 49 -5.72 -16.87 15.20
CA ILE A 49 -6.34 -16.60 16.50
C ILE A 49 -6.12 -17.87 17.31
N GLY A 50 -5.45 -17.69 18.45
CA GLY A 50 -4.86 -18.71 19.29
C GLY A 50 -5.76 -19.94 19.53
N GLN A 51 -5.18 -21.10 19.79
CA GLN A 51 -4.57 -21.46 21.09
C GLN A 51 -5.50 -21.29 22.32
N GLN A 52 -6.73 -20.75 22.19
CA GLN A 52 -7.68 -20.66 23.30
C GLN A 52 -8.47 -21.95 23.56
N VAL A 53 -8.39 -22.93 22.65
CA VAL A 53 -9.09 -24.22 22.82
C VAL A 53 -8.30 -25.18 23.73
N ALA A 54 -6.99 -24.99 23.88
CA ALA A 54 -6.15 -25.90 24.67
C ALA A 54 -6.39 -25.80 26.18
N ASP A 55 -6.72 -24.61 26.70
CA ASP A 55 -6.92 -24.40 28.15
C ASP A 55 -8.36 -24.70 28.63
N VAL A 56 -9.32 -24.91 27.71
CA VAL A 56 -10.72 -25.22 28.07
C VAL A 56 -10.96 -26.73 28.19
N LEU A 57 -10.14 -27.57 27.55
CA LEU A 57 -10.41 -29.01 27.47
C LEU A 57 -9.66 -29.90 28.48
N LEU A 58 -8.58 -29.44 29.12
CA LEU A 58 -7.83 -30.25 30.10
C LEU A 58 -7.35 -29.42 31.30
N PRO A 59 -8.22 -29.13 32.30
CA PRO A 59 -7.77 -28.66 33.60
C PRO A 59 -7.45 -29.86 34.51
N PHE A 60 -6.42 -30.63 34.17
CA PHE A 60 -5.74 -31.58 35.06
C PHE A 60 -4.31 -31.86 34.60
#